data_AF-A0A937ZLQ0-F1
#
_entry.id   AF-A0A937ZLQ0-F1
#
_cell.length_a   1.000
_cell.length_b   1.000
_cell.length_c   1.000
_cell.angle_alpha   90.00
_cell.angle_beta   90.00
_cell.angle_gamma   90.00
#
_symmetry.space_group_name_H-M   'P 1'
#
loop_
_entity.id
_entity.type
_entity.pdbx_description
1 polymer ?
#
loop_
_entity_poly.entity_id
_entity_poly.type
_entity_poly.pdbx_seq_one_letter_code
_entity_poly.pdbx_strand_id
1 'polypeptide(L)' 'MTGTRLVVWVCIAHVFSLAGIGTFPSLLPTFFDVWGLSNTEAGWISGIYFGG' A
#
# COMPACT_ATOMS: atom_id res chain seq x y z
N MET A 1 -5.46 10.11 -32.10
CA MET A 1 -4.39 9.56 -31.25
C MET A 1 -4.90 9.26 -29.82
N THR A 2 -6.07 8.64 -29.63
CA THR A 2 -6.98 9.24 -28.62
C THR A 2 -7.38 8.36 -27.42
N GLY A 3 -7.45 7.02 -27.51
CA GLY A 3 -7.95 6.19 -26.39
C GLY A 3 -6.87 5.39 -25.67
N THR A 4 -6.18 4.52 -26.42
CA THR A 4 -5.26 3.51 -25.87
C THR A 4 -4.09 4.10 -25.10
N ARG A 5 -3.56 5.25 -25.55
CA ARG A 5 -2.47 5.94 -24.85
C ARG A 5 -2.90 6.40 -23.46
N LEU A 6 -4.11 6.95 -23.34
CA LEU A 6 -4.66 7.39 -22.06
C LEU A 6 -4.86 6.21 -21.11
N VAL A 7 -5.41 5.10 -21.62
CA VAL A 7 -5.61 3.86 -20.85
C VAL A 7 -4.28 3.33 -20.33
N VAL A 8 -3.24 3.28 -21.15
CA VAL A 8 -1.90 2.84 -20.71
C VAL A 8 -1.36 3.74 -19.60
N TRP A 9 -1.47 5.06 -19.74
CA TRP A 9 -1.05 6.00 -18.69
C TRP A 9 -1.81 5.83 -17.38
N VAL A 10 -3.14 5.64 -17.46
CA VAL A 10 -3.97 5.39 -16.28
C VAL A 10 -3.61 4.06 -15.63
N CYS A 11 -3.41 2.99 -16.42
CA CYS A 11 -2.97 1.70 -15.90
C CYS A 11 -1.61 1.79 -15.20
N ILE A 12 -0.64 2.49 -15.79
CA ILE A 12 0.68 2.70 -15.17
C ILE A 12 0.53 3.49 -13.87
N ALA A 13 -0.20 4.61 -13.89
CA ALA A 13 -0.45 5.41 -12.69
C ALA A 13 -1.12 4.58 -11.58
N HIS A 14 -2.06 3.72 -11.94
CA HIS A 14 -2.74 2.83 -11.01
C HIS A 14 -1.77 1.79 -10.41
N VAL A 15 -0.92 1.15 -11.23
CA VAL A 15 0.09 0.21 -10.73
C VAL A 15 1.06 0.90 -9.76
N PHE A 16 1.49 2.13 -10.05
CA PHE A 16 2.30 2.92 -9.12
C PHE A 16 1.56 3.25 -7.81
N SER A 17 0.27 3.57 -7.88
CA SER A 17 -0.56 3.80 -6.70
C SER A 17 -0.69 2.54 -5.83
N LEU A 18 -0.86 1.38 -6.46
CA LEU A 18 -0.92 0.08 -5.80
C LEU A 18 0.43 -0.33 -5.20
N ALA A 19 1.54 0.02 -5.84
CA ALA A 19 2.88 -0.18 -5.29
C ALA A 19 3.05 0.60 -3.97
N GLY A 20 2.58 1.85 -3.93
CA GLY A 20 2.53 2.63 -2.69
C GLY A 20 1.72 1.93 -1.60
N ILE A 21 0.50 1.49 -1.93
CA ILE A 21 -0.39 0.83 -0.97
C ILE A 21 0.16 -0.52 -0.49
N GLY A 22 0.77 -1.32 -1.36
CA GLY A 22 1.27 -2.66 -1.06
C GLY A 22 2.62 -2.71 -0.32
N THR A 23 3.41 -1.63 -0.36
CA THR A 23 4.75 -1.61 0.27
C THR A 23 4.67 -1.71 1.79
N PHE A 24 3.72 -1.00 2.41
CA PHE A 24 3.54 -0.99 3.86
C PHE A 24 3.16 -2.38 4.43
N PRO A 25 2.10 -3.07 3.95
CA PRO A 25 1.75 -4.41 4.45
C PRO A 25 2.80 -5.47 4.12
N SER A 26 3.58 -5.31 3.05
CA SER A 26 4.68 -6.22 2.74
C SER A 26 5.84 -6.12 3.74
N LEU A 27 6.04 -4.95 4.36
CA LEU A 27 7.08 -4.71 5.36
C LEU A 27 6.56 -4.79 6.79
N LEU A 28 5.24 -4.91 7.00
CA LEU A 28 4.63 -5.14 8.32
C LEU A 28 5.37 -6.21 9.15
N PRO A 29 5.65 -7.44 8.66
CA PRO A 29 6.36 -8.44 9.45
C PRO A 29 7.76 -7.99 9.90
N THR A 30 8.43 -7.16 9.10
CA THR A 30 9.71 -6.53 9.50
C THR A 30 9.51 -5.41 10.51
N PHE A 31 8.46 -4.59 10.36
CA PHE A 31 8.13 -3.56 11.34
C PHE A 31 7.68 -4.15 12.69
N PHE A 32 6.98 -5.28 12.70
CA PHE A 32 6.65 -6.02 13.91
C PHE A 32 7.90 -6.39 14.71
N ASP A 33 8.92 -6.91 14.02
CA ASP A 33 10.21 -7.29 14.63
C ASP A 33 11.01 -6.07 15.10
N VAL A 34 11.13 -5.03 14.26
CA VAL A 34 11.97 -3.86 14.54
C VAL A 34 11.34 -2.91 15.57
N TRP A 35 10.01 -2.77 15.60
CA TRP A 35 9.32 -1.86 16.54
C TRP A 35 8.75 -2.58 17.77
N GLY A 36 8.79 -3.92 17.82
CA GLY A 36 8.22 -4.68 18.93
C GLY A 36 6.71 -4.51 19.08
N LEU A 37 6.01 -4.29 17.96
CA LEU A 37 4.57 -4.03 17.94
C LEU A 37 3.76 -5.23 18.46
N SER A 38 2.80 -4.98 19.34
CA SER A 38 1.76 -5.96 19.67
C SER A 38 0.79 -6.13 18.50
N ASN A 39 0.15 -7.31 18.41
CA ASN A 39 -0.88 -7.60 17.39
C ASN A 39 -1.98 -6.53 17.31
N THR A 40 -2.31 -5.90 18.44
CA THR A 40 -3.30 -4.82 18.52
C THR A 40 -2.83 -3.53 17.85
N GLU A 41 -1.55 -3.17 18.03
CA GLU A 41 -0.97 -1.93 17.49
C GLU A 41 -0.83 -2.00 15.98
N ALA A 42 -0.39 -3.14 15.45
CA ALA A 42 -0.33 -3.35 14.01
C ALA A 42 -1.71 -3.42 13.35
N GLY A 43 -2.71 -3.97 14.06
CA GLY A 43 -4.11 -3.90 13.63
C GLY A 43 -4.62 -2.46 13.54
N TRP A 44 -4.28 -1.63 14.52
CA TRP A 44 -4.60 -0.20 14.54
C TRP A 44 -3.94 0.56 13.38
N ILE A 45 -2.64 0.31 13.12
CA ILE A 45 -1.92 0.98 12.02
C ILE A 45 -2.47 0.55 10.66
N SER A 46 -2.75 -0.74 10.49
CA SER A 46 -3.41 -1.25 9.27
C SER A 46 -4.81 -0.65 9.10
N GLY A 47 -5.54 -0.46 10.21
CA GLY A 47 -6.85 0.19 10.24
C GLY A 47 -6.81 1.64 9.79
N ILE A 48 -5.84 2.45 10.24
CA ILE A 48 -5.66 3.83 9.75
C ILE A 48 -5.20 3.84 8.29
N TYR A 49 -4.31 2.92 7.93
CA TYR A 49 -3.71 2.86 6.59
C TYR A 49 -4.73 2.50 5.49
N PHE A 50 -5.65 1.57 5.77
CA PHE A 50 -6.69 1.13 4.82
C PHE A 50 -8.06 1.76 5.07
N GLY A 51 -8.35 2.20 6.29
CA GLY A 51 -9.65 2.73 6.71
C GLY A 51 -9.70 4.25 6.89
N GLY A 52 -8.69 4.97 6.40
CA GLY A 52 -8.76 6.43 6.23
C GLY A 52 -9.97 6.89 5.43
#